data_AF-A0A7W7IHU2-F1
#
_entry.id   AF-A0A7W7IHU2-F1
#
_cell.length_a   1.000
_cell.length_b   1.000
_cell.length_c   1.000
_cell.angle_alpha   90.00
_cell.angle_beta   90.00
_cell.angle_gamma   90.00
#
_symmetry.space_group_name_H-M   'P 1'
#
loop_
_entity.id
_entity.type
_entity.pdbx_description
1 polymer ?
#
loop_
_entity_poly.entity_id
_entity_poly.type
_entity_poly.pdbx_seq_one_letter_code
_entity_poly.pdbx_strand_id
1 'polypeptide(L)'
;MHARPPLGHRFGITSAQVALYDVGVRWGLGDAGAALAAGRHLRPEQFETRERRARLHTDMARAYVQRGWPEPAIARLLQAHRQAASEVRDRPSIRRVAAELVQRHRQVPGARELAAILGPTPS
;
A
#
# COMPACT_ATOMS: atom_id res chain seq x y z
N MET A 1 15.38 31.31 33.40
CA MET A 1 14.14 30.80 32.76
C MET A 1 14.55 29.95 31.56
N HIS A 2 14.78 28.65 31.76
CA HIS A 2 15.22 27.78 30.66
C HIS A 2 14.01 27.37 29.82
N ALA A 3 13.98 27.82 28.56
CA ALA A 3 13.05 27.33 27.56
C ALA A 3 13.28 25.82 27.37
N ARG A 4 12.25 25.02 27.63
CA ARG A 4 12.24 23.59 27.28
C ARG A 4 12.38 23.49 25.76
N PRO A 5 13.36 22.73 25.23
CA PRO A 5 13.37 22.44 23.81
C PRO A 5 12.07 21.71 23.45
N PRO A 6 11.45 21.99 22.28
CA PRO A 6 10.32 21.19 21.83
C PRO A 6 10.75 19.73 21.84
N LEU A 7 9.91 18.86 22.38
CA LEU A 7 10.13 17.41 22.33
C LEU A 7 10.30 17.06 20.86
N GLY A 8 11.56 16.89 20.44
CA GLY A 8 11.89 16.45 19.09
C GLY A 8 11.04 15.23 18.80
N HIS A 9 10.48 15.17 17.59
CA HIS A 9 9.69 14.06 17.10
C HIS A 9 10.50 12.78 17.30
N ARG A 10 10.28 12.10 18.42
CA ARG A 10 10.86 10.79 18.66
C ARG A 10 10.17 9.91 17.64
N PHE A 11 10.92 9.48 16.64
CA PHE A 11 10.50 8.46 15.69
C PHE A 11 10.25 7.15 16.45
N GLY A 12 9.14 7.09 17.19
CA GLY A 12 8.75 5.94 17.97
C GLY A 12 8.34 4.85 17.00
N ILE A 13 9.04 3.72 17.04
CA ILE A 13 8.61 2.52 16.33
C ILE A 13 7.31 2.07 16.99
N THR A 14 6.20 2.22 16.27
CA THR A 14 4.89 1.78 16.73
C THR A 14 4.66 0.32 16.39
N SER A 15 3.79 -0.36 17.15
CA SER A 15 3.37 -1.72 16.83
C SER A 15 2.77 -1.85 15.43
N ALA A 16 2.06 -0.81 14.96
CA ALA A 16 1.52 -0.75 13.60
C ALA A 16 2.61 -0.72 12.52
N GLN A 17 3.73 -0.02 12.77
CA GLN A 17 4.87 -0.03 11.86
C GLN A 17 5.57 -1.39 11.81
N VAL A 18 5.74 -2.04 12.96
CA VAL A 18 6.31 -3.39 13.03
C VAL A 18 5.41 -4.39 12.28
N ALA A 19 4.11 -4.34 12.50
CA ALA A 19 3.16 -5.19 11.78
C ALA A 19 3.15 -4.92 10.27
N LEU A 20 3.24 -3.65 9.83
CA LEU A 20 3.37 -3.34 8.41
C LEU A 20 4.68 -3.88 7.81
N TYR A 21 5.77 -3.83 8.56
CA TYR A 21 7.03 -4.46 8.14
C TYR A 21 6.87 -5.99 8.02
N ASP A 22 6.20 -6.63 8.97
CA ASP A 22 5.91 -8.08 8.94
C ASP A 22 5.07 -8.48 7.71
N VAL A 23 4.10 -7.65 7.30
CA VAL A 23 3.37 -7.84 6.02
C VAL A 23 4.34 -7.93 4.84
N GLY A 24 5.29 -6.98 4.75
CA GLY A 24 6.27 -6.92 3.68
C GLY A 24 7.22 -8.12 3.67
N VAL A 25 7.68 -8.56 4.85
CA VAL A 25 8.52 -9.76 5.00
C VAL A 25 7.79 -11.01 4.52
N ARG A 26 6.57 -11.26 5.03
CA ARG A 26 5.79 -12.45 4.69
C ARG A 26 5.42 -12.51 3.21
N TRP A 27 5.05 -11.37 2.62
CA TRP A 27 4.84 -11.26 1.18
C TRP A 27 6.12 -11.60 0.39
N GLY A 28 7.26 -11.04 0.81
CA GLY A 28 8.57 -11.31 0.19
C GLY A 28 8.98 -12.78 0.24
N LEU A 29 8.50 -13.52 1.25
CA LEU A 29 8.69 -14.96 1.41
C LEU A 29 7.67 -15.82 0.65
N GLY A 30 6.72 -15.21 -0.08
CA GLY A 30 5.69 -15.96 -0.81
C GLY A 30 4.46 -16.32 0.02
N ASP A 31 4.42 -15.96 1.31
CA ASP A 31 3.32 -16.28 2.22
C ASP A 31 2.28 -15.15 2.26
N ALA A 32 1.50 -15.06 1.18
CA ALA A 32 0.42 -14.10 1.06
C ALA A 32 -0.62 -14.23 2.19
N GLY A 33 -0.89 -15.46 2.63
CA GLY A 33 -1.88 -15.73 3.68
C GLY A 33 -1.47 -15.10 5.00
N ALA A 34 -0.23 -15.35 5.42
CA ALA A 34 0.29 -14.77 6.63
C ALA A 34 0.51 -13.26 6.51
N ALA A 35 0.91 -12.75 5.34
CA ALA A 35 1.01 -11.32 5.09
C ALA A 35 -0.34 -10.61 5.30
N LEU A 36 -1.43 -11.14 4.75
CA LEU A 36 -2.77 -10.60 4.96
C LEU A 36 -3.21 -10.71 6.42
N ALA A 37 -2.88 -11.82 7.09
CA ALA A 37 -3.20 -12.02 8.50
C ALA A 37 -2.49 -11.00 9.42
N ALA A 38 -1.23 -10.66 9.12
CA ALA A 38 -0.46 -9.65 9.83
C ALA A 38 -1.06 -8.24 9.64
N GLY A 39 -1.54 -7.93 8.44
CA GLY A 39 -2.09 -6.62 8.09
C GLY A 39 -3.58 -6.42 8.41
N ARG A 40 -4.32 -7.45 8.82
CA ARG A 40 -5.79 -7.42 8.95
C ARG A 40 -6.34 -6.31 9.86
N HIS A 41 -5.58 -6.00 10.92
CA HIS A 41 -5.98 -5.01 11.93
C HIS A 41 -5.34 -3.64 11.72
N LEU A 42 -4.51 -3.49 10.69
CA LEU A 42 -3.89 -2.21 10.38
C LEU A 42 -4.91 -1.25 9.79
N ARG A 43 -4.82 0.00 10.22
CA ARG A 43 -5.68 1.12 9.82
C ARG A 43 -4.80 2.32 9.45
N PRO A 44 -5.13 3.08 8.39
CA PRO A 44 -4.34 4.25 7.98
C PRO A 44 -4.11 5.25 9.12
N GLU A 45 -5.07 5.41 10.01
CA GLU A 45 -5.04 6.38 11.12
C GLU A 45 -3.91 6.08 12.13
N GLN A 46 -3.38 4.85 12.13
CA GLN A 46 -2.23 4.45 12.96
C GLN A 46 -0.90 4.96 12.40
N PHE A 47 -0.89 5.54 11.20
CA PHE A 47 0.29 6.04 10.53
C PHE A 47 0.22 7.56 10.37
N GLU A 48 1.27 8.23 10.82
CA GLU A 48 1.35 9.70 10.84
C GLU A 48 1.34 10.31 9.43
N THR A 49 2.18 9.78 8.53
CA THR A 49 2.36 10.35 7.19
C THR A 49 1.49 9.68 6.14
N ARG A 50 1.08 10.44 5.12
CA ARG A 50 0.28 9.95 4.00
C ARG A 50 0.97 8.85 3.22
N GLU A 51 2.29 8.91 3.09
CA GLU A 51 3.13 7.92 2.40
C GLU A 51 3.09 6.58 3.15
N ARG A 52 3.14 6.61 4.49
CA ARG A 52 3.02 5.39 5.30
C ARG A 52 1.61 4.79 5.22
N ARG A 53 0.58 5.64 5.19
CA ARG A 53 -0.81 5.20 4.95
C ARG A 53 -0.97 4.55 3.58
N ALA A 54 -0.41 5.15 2.54
CA ALA A 54 -0.42 4.59 1.20
C ALA A 54 0.35 3.27 1.13
N ARG A 55 1.51 3.19 1.82
CA ARG A 55 2.31 1.96 1.90
C ARG A 55 1.56 0.79 2.53
N LEU A 56 0.77 1.01 3.58
CA LEU A 56 -0.13 -0.01 4.11
C LEU A 56 -0.99 -0.62 3.00
N HIS A 57 -1.62 0.23 2.21
CA HIS A 57 -2.50 -0.23 1.14
C HIS A 57 -1.73 -0.92 0.01
N THR A 58 -0.54 -0.43 -0.38
CA THR A 58 0.25 -1.05 -1.44
C THR A 58 0.86 -2.39 -1.05
N ASP A 59 1.32 -2.55 0.19
CA ASP A 59 1.85 -3.82 0.69
C ASP A 59 0.71 -4.87 0.80
N MET A 60 -0.48 -4.45 1.27
CA MET A 60 -1.68 -5.32 1.25
C MET A 60 -2.12 -5.67 -0.17
N ALA A 61 -2.04 -4.74 -1.13
CA ALA A 61 -2.38 -5.01 -2.53
C ALA A 61 -1.47 -6.09 -3.13
N ARG A 62 -0.16 -6.02 -2.87
CA ARG A 62 0.81 -7.03 -3.32
C ARG A 62 0.51 -8.42 -2.76
N ALA A 63 0.13 -8.50 -1.49
CA ALA A 63 -0.30 -9.76 -0.89
C ALA A 63 -1.57 -10.33 -1.55
N TYR A 64 -2.57 -9.48 -1.85
CA TYR A 64 -3.76 -9.92 -2.60
C TYR A 64 -3.44 -10.37 -4.03
N VAL A 65 -2.52 -9.70 -4.73
CA VAL A 65 -2.04 -10.13 -6.05
C VAL A 65 -1.41 -11.52 -5.98
N GLN A 66 -0.51 -11.74 -5.03
CA GLN A 66 0.15 -13.04 -4.83
C GLN A 66 -0.87 -14.13 -4.48
N ARG A 67 -1.96 -13.79 -3.80
CA ARG A 67 -3.07 -14.72 -3.49
C ARG A 67 -4.00 -15.00 -4.67
N GLY A 68 -3.91 -14.23 -5.75
CA GLY A 68 -4.77 -14.32 -6.93
C GLY A 68 -6.13 -13.64 -6.77
N TRP A 69 -6.24 -12.62 -5.90
CA TRP A 69 -7.49 -11.93 -5.60
C TRP A 69 -7.48 -10.49 -6.16
N PRO A 70 -7.87 -10.29 -7.42
CA PRO A 70 -7.66 -9.03 -8.13
C PRO A 70 -8.54 -7.88 -7.62
N GLU A 71 -9.80 -8.16 -7.25
CA GLU A 71 -10.72 -7.14 -6.77
C GLU A 71 -10.26 -6.44 -5.47
N PRO A 72 -9.92 -7.17 -4.38
CA PRO A 72 -9.39 -6.53 -3.19
C PRO A 72 -8.02 -5.89 -3.44
N ALA A 73 -7.20 -6.42 -4.36
CA ALA A 73 -5.95 -5.78 -4.74
C ALA A 73 -6.17 -4.41 -5.40
N ILE A 74 -7.08 -4.34 -6.37
CA ILE A 74 -7.43 -3.08 -7.05
C ILE A 74 -8.02 -2.09 -6.06
N ALA A 75 -8.95 -2.52 -5.20
CA ALA A 75 -9.54 -1.67 -4.18
C ALA A 75 -8.46 -1.07 -3.24
N ARG A 76 -7.46 -1.87 -2.87
CA ARG A 76 -6.32 -1.39 -2.06
C ARG A 76 -5.46 -0.39 -2.82
N LEU A 77 -5.18 -0.59 -4.11
CA LEU A 77 -4.41 0.38 -4.90
C LEU A 77 -5.16 1.72 -5.06
N LEU A 78 -6.49 1.69 -5.20
CA LEU A 78 -7.30 2.92 -5.20
C LEU A 78 -7.26 3.65 -3.85
N GLN A 79 -7.30 2.91 -2.73
CA GLN A 79 -7.10 3.51 -1.40
C GLN A 79 -5.69 4.10 -1.25
N ALA A 80 -4.65 3.39 -1.71
CA ALA A 80 -3.28 3.89 -1.70
C ALA A 80 -3.17 5.23 -2.45
N HIS A 81 -3.77 5.30 -3.64
CA HIS A 81 -3.79 6.52 -4.46
C HIS A 81 -4.47 7.69 -3.74
N ARG A 82 -5.57 7.43 -3.03
CA ARG A 82 -6.25 8.47 -2.21
C ARG A 82 -5.41 8.97 -1.05
N GLN A 83 -4.58 8.11 -0.45
CA GLN A 83 -3.67 8.51 0.63
C GLN A 83 -2.50 9.33 0.10
N ALA A 84 -1.79 8.82 -0.92
CA ALA A 84 -0.70 9.49 -1.59
C ALA A 84 -0.66 9.10 -3.07
N ALA A 85 -0.97 10.05 -3.96
CA ALA A 85 -1.07 9.79 -5.38
C ALA A 85 0.24 9.26 -6.00
N SER A 86 1.37 9.82 -5.57
CA SER A 86 2.72 9.46 -6.03
C SER A 86 3.12 8.03 -5.71
N GLU A 87 2.61 7.46 -4.62
CA GLU A 87 2.90 6.07 -4.22
C GLU A 87 2.38 5.04 -5.23
N VAL A 88 1.33 5.40 -5.99
CA VAL A 88 0.76 4.55 -7.04
C VAL A 88 1.23 4.96 -8.43
N ARG A 89 1.29 6.27 -8.70
CA ARG A 89 1.62 6.80 -10.03
C ARG A 89 3.11 6.73 -10.35
N ASP A 90 3.95 7.06 -9.37
CA ASP A 90 5.36 7.38 -9.59
C ASP A 90 6.28 6.26 -9.09
N ARG A 91 5.85 5.48 -8.10
CA ARG A 91 6.63 4.34 -7.59
C ARG A 91 6.63 3.18 -8.60
N PRO A 92 7.75 2.88 -9.30
CA PRO A 92 7.71 2.00 -10.47
C PRO A 92 7.25 0.57 -10.17
N SER A 93 7.60 0.04 -8.98
CA SER A 93 7.20 -1.29 -8.55
C SER A 93 5.69 -1.41 -8.30
N ILE A 94 5.04 -0.35 -7.80
CA ILE A 94 3.58 -0.34 -7.59
C ILE A 94 2.85 -0.09 -8.89
N ARG A 95 3.34 0.85 -9.70
CA ARG A 95 2.81 1.14 -11.03
C ARG A 95 2.75 -0.12 -11.90
N ARG A 96 3.82 -0.95 -11.89
CA ARG A 96 3.86 -2.23 -12.62
C ARG A 96 2.78 -3.20 -12.14
N VAL A 97 2.66 -3.41 -10.82
CA VAL A 97 1.63 -4.29 -10.24
C VAL A 97 0.23 -3.83 -10.64
N ALA A 98 -0.03 -2.52 -10.56
CA ALA A 98 -1.31 -1.94 -10.94
C ALA A 98 -1.60 -2.12 -12.45
N ALA A 99 -0.61 -1.89 -13.30
CA ALA A 99 -0.75 -2.05 -14.75
C ALA A 99 -1.04 -3.51 -15.14
N GLU A 100 -0.31 -4.47 -14.56
CA GLU A 100 -0.55 -5.90 -14.79
C GLU A 100 -1.96 -6.32 -14.33
N LEU A 101 -2.41 -5.84 -13.16
CA LEU A 101 -3.77 -6.10 -12.67
C LEU A 101 -4.83 -5.58 -13.63
N VAL A 102 -4.73 -4.33 -14.06
CA VAL A 102 -5.68 -3.72 -15.00
C VAL A 102 -5.66 -4.46 -16.34
N GLN A 103 -4.48 -4.82 -16.84
CA GLN A 103 -4.34 -5.52 -18.12
C GLN A 103 -5.04 -6.88 -18.08
N ARG A 104 -4.84 -7.66 -17.02
CA ARG A 104 -5.38 -9.02 -16.85
C ARG A 104 -6.85 -9.04 -16.40
N HIS A 105 -7.30 -8.02 -15.67
CA HIS A 105 -8.60 -8.03 -14.98
C HIS A 105 -9.44 -6.78 -15.31
N ARG A 106 -9.59 -6.45 -16.60
CA ARG A 106 -10.30 -5.24 -17.06
C ARG A 106 -11.77 -5.13 -16.62
N GLN A 107 -12.40 -6.25 -16.32
CA GLN A 107 -13.81 -6.31 -15.92
C GLN A 107 -14.01 -6.26 -14.39
N VAL A 108 -12.94 -6.34 -13.61
CA VAL A 108 -13.03 -6.29 -12.14
C VAL A 108 -13.40 -4.86 -11.69
N PRO A 109 -14.27 -4.72 -10.68
CA PRO A 109 -14.61 -3.42 -10.10
C PRO A 109 -13.38 -2.57 -9.79
N GLY A 110 -13.42 -1.28 -10.16
CA GLY A 110 -12.31 -0.34 -9.96
C GLY A 110 -11.15 -0.45 -10.97
N ALA A 111 -11.11 -1.48 -11.84
CA ALA A 111 -10.01 -1.62 -12.81
C ALA A 111 -9.95 -0.44 -13.80
N ARG A 112 -11.10 0.06 -14.26
CA ARG A 112 -11.16 1.22 -15.16
C ARG A 112 -10.69 2.52 -14.48
N GLU A 113 -11.06 2.72 -13.22
CA GLU A 113 -10.59 3.86 -12.42
C GLU A 113 -9.07 3.79 -12.21
N LEU A 114 -8.57 2.61 -11.85
CA LEU A 114 -7.14 2.39 -11.68
C LEU A 114 -6.38 2.60 -12.99
N ALA A 115 -6.92 2.16 -14.13
CA ALA A 115 -6.35 2.42 -15.45
C ALA A 115 -6.21 3.92 -15.73
N ALA A 116 -7.24 4.70 -15.45
CA ALA A 116 -7.25 6.15 -15.62
C ALA A 116 -6.21 6.83 -14.71
N ILE A 117 -6.04 6.33 -13.47
CA ILE A 117 -5.02 6.84 -12.52
C ILE A 117 -3.61 6.61 -13.03
N LEU A 118 -3.33 5.45 -13.64
CA LEU A 118 -2.02 5.14 -14.19
C LEU A 118 -1.72 6.01 -15.41
N GLY A 119 -2.71 6.28 -16.25
CA GLY A 119 -2.49 6.94 -17.54
C GLY A 119 -1.66 6.05 -18.49
N PRO A 120 -1.23 6.58 -19.64
CA PRO A 120 -0.41 5.82 -20.58
C PRO A 120 0.91 5.39 -19.91
N THR A 121 1.35 4.15 -20.17
CA THR A 121 2.69 3.72 -19.78
C THR A 121 3.69 4.56 -20.57
N PRO A 122 4.65 5.28 -19.94
CA PRO A 122 5.69 5.94 -20.70
C PRO A 122 6.48 4.87 -21.48
N SER A 123 6.56 5.06 -22.79
CA SER A 123 7.27 4.21 -23.74
C SER A 123 8.76 4.11 -23.44
#